data_AF-A0A800IQR2-F1
#
_entry.id   AF-A0A800IQR2-F1
#
_cell.length_a   1.000
_cell.length_b   1.000
_cell.length_c   1.000
_cell.angle_alpha   90.00
_cell.angle_beta   90.00
_cell.angle_gamma   90.00
#
_symmetry.space_group_name_H-M   'P 1'
#
loop_
_entity.id
_entity.type
_entity.pdbx_description
1 polymer ?
#
loop_
_entity_poly.entity_id
_entity_poly.type
_entity_poly.pdbx_seq_one_letter_code
_entity_poly.pdbx_strand_id
1 'polypeptide(L)'
;MAHNLPAEILRAEQRIRPYILKTPLIPSLPIGQMGGATVYLKMESEQYTNSFKARGAMNKVLSLTNEERTQGIVTASTGNHAQGTARACSLTGTVTLVCVRLAGTSKSTSGSNSTNS
;
A
#
# COMPACT_ATOMS: atom_id res chain seq x y z
N MET A 1 15.47 -25.71 0.95
CA MET A 1 15.31 -25.36 -0.48
C MET A 1 15.77 -23.92 -0.64
N ALA A 2 16.71 -23.61 -1.54
CA ALA A 2 17.14 -22.24 -1.76
C ALA A 2 15.99 -21.46 -2.43
N HIS A 3 15.47 -20.44 -1.77
CA HIS A 3 14.45 -19.56 -2.33
C HIS A 3 15.04 -18.81 -3.53
N ASN A 4 14.54 -19.09 -4.74
CA ASN A 4 14.91 -18.34 -5.94
C ASN A 4 14.11 -17.03 -6.00
N LEU A 5 14.55 -16.06 -5.20
CA LEU A 5 13.91 -14.76 -5.07
C LEU A 5 13.69 -14.06 -6.42
N PRO A 6 14.65 -14.02 -7.36
CA PRO A 6 14.41 -13.45 -8.70
C PRO A 6 13.22 -14.10 -9.42
N ALA A 7 13.14 -15.43 -9.43
CA ALA A 7 12.04 -16.13 -10.08
C ALA A 7 10.69 -15.87 -9.38
N GLU A 8 10.66 -15.76 -8.06
CA GLU A 8 9.45 -15.41 -7.30
C GLU A 8 8.95 -14.01 -7.63
N ILE A 9 9.86 -13.04 -7.77
CA ILE A 9 9.53 -11.66 -8.17
C ILE A 9 8.93 -11.63 -9.58
N LEU A 10 9.52 -12.36 -10.54
CA LEU A 10 9.01 -12.42 -11.91
C LEU A 10 7.62 -13.06 -11.97
N ARG A 11 7.37 -14.14 -11.21
CA ARG A 11 6.04 -14.74 -11.11
C ARG A 11 5.03 -13.78 -10.49
N ALA A 12 5.42 -13.06 -9.44
CA ALA A 12 4.56 -12.06 -8.81
C ALA A 12 4.24 -10.91 -9.79
N GLU A 13 5.22 -10.43 -10.55
CA GLU A 13 5.07 -9.40 -11.57
C GLU A 13 4.04 -9.80 -12.63
N GLN A 14 4.20 -10.99 -13.21
CA GLN A 14 3.28 -11.53 -14.22
C GLN A 14 1.86 -11.67 -13.67
N ARG A 15 1.73 -12.20 -12.44
CA ARG A 15 0.44 -12.41 -11.76
C ARG A 15 -0.32 -11.10 -11.56
N ILE A 16 0.35 -10.04 -11.12
CA ILE A 16 -0.33 -8.78 -10.77
C ILE A 16 -0.46 -7.80 -11.93
N ARG A 17 0.31 -7.96 -13.02
CA ARG A 17 0.42 -6.98 -14.11
C ARG A 17 -0.92 -6.39 -14.59
N PRO A 18 -2.01 -7.16 -14.79
CA PRO A 18 -3.28 -6.61 -15.24
C PRO A 18 -3.98 -5.69 -14.23
N TYR A 19 -3.58 -5.73 -12.96
CA TYR A 19 -4.29 -5.13 -11.83
C TYR A 19 -3.58 -3.92 -11.22
N ILE A 20 -2.41 -3.56 -11.75
CA ILE A 20 -1.53 -2.50 -11.23
C ILE A 20 -1.10 -1.53 -12.32
N LEU A 21 -0.78 -0.30 -11.92
CA LEU A 21 -0.23 0.71 -12.81
C LEU A 21 1.28 0.54 -13.01
N LYS A 22 1.76 0.84 -14.22
CA LYS A 22 3.19 1.11 -14.46
C LYS A 22 3.46 2.56 -14.05
N THR A 23 3.80 2.74 -12.78
CA THR A 23 4.10 4.05 -12.20
C THR A 23 5.32 4.69 -12.86
N PRO A 24 5.34 6.01 -13.03
CA PRO A 24 6.46 6.70 -13.67
C PRO A 24 7.72 6.67 -12.81
N LEU A 25 8.86 6.84 -13.48
CA LEU A 25 10.16 7.06 -12.86
C LEU A 25 10.63 8.44 -13.31
N ILE A 26 10.67 9.41 -12.40
CA ILE A 26 10.86 10.82 -12.73
C ILE A 26 12.22 11.28 -12.18
N PRO A 27 13.09 11.93 -12.97
CA PRO A 27 14.33 12.49 -12.43
C PRO A 27 14.03 13.62 -11.44
N SER A 28 14.76 13.64 -10.32
CA SER A 28 14.70 14.74 -9.34
C SER A 28 16.00 15.53 -9.37
N LEU A 29 15.98 16.64 -10.11
CA LEU A 29 17.12 17.56 -10.20
C LEU A 29 17.51 18.16 -8.84
N PRO A 30 16.57 18.63 -7.98
CA PRO A 30 16.95 19.24 -6.71
C PRO A 30 17.68 18.26 -5.77
N ILE A 31 17.14 17.04 -5.62
CA ILE A 31 17.76 16.02 -4.77
C ILE A 31 19.10 15.57 -5.37
N GLY A 32 19.16 15.44 -6.69
CA GLY A 32 20.40 15.10 -7.37
C GLY A 32 21.51 16.14 -7.17
N GLN A 33 21.17 17.43 -7.25
CA GLN A 33 22.10 18.52 -6.99
C GLN A 33 22.59 18.57 -5.53
N MET A 34 21.69 18.33 -4.57
CA MET A 34 22.07 18.27 -3.14
C MET A 34 23.03 17.11 -2.85
N GLY A 35 22.89 15.98 -3.54
CA GLY A 35 23.70 14.78 -3.33
C GLY A 35 24.85 14.56 -4.30
N GLY A 36 25.04 15.45 -5.29
CA GLY A 36 26.05 15.26 -6.35
C GLY A 36 25.82 14.00 -7.20
N ALA A 37 24.59 13.54 -7.35
CA ALA A 37 24.25 12.27 -8.01
C ALA A 37 23.02 12.40 -8.91
N THR A 38 22.81 11.42 -9.81
CA THR A 38 21.57 11.34 -10.58
C THR A 38 20.51 10.59 -9.76
N VAL A 39 19.44 11.28 -9.37
CA VAL A 39 18.37 10.72 -8.53
C VAL A 39 17.07 10.63 -9.33
N TYR A 40 16.38 9.50 -9.20
CA TYR A 40 15.05 9.28 -9.77
C TYR A 40 14.04 8.91 -8.68
N LEU A 41 12.81 9.39 -8.83
CA LEU A 41 11.68 9.12 -7.96
C LEU A 41 10.76 8.10 -8.62
N LYS A 42 10.56 6.97 -7.94
CA LYS A 42 9.58 5.96 -8.35
C LYS A 42 8.24 6.30 -7.71
N MET A 43 7.30 6.78 -8.53
CA MET A 43 6.05 7.39 -8.05
C MET A 43 4.99 6.34 -7.67
N GLU A 44 5.23 5.56 -6.62
CA GLU A 44 4.24 4.62 -6.09
C GLU A 44 3.05 5.30 -5.39
N SER A 45 3.13 6.62 -5.15
CA SER A 45 1.97 7.43 -4.76
C SER A 45 0.87 7.43 -5.82
N GLU A 46 1.22 7.24 -7.09
CA GLU A 46 0.27 7.19 -8.21
C GLU A 46 -0.27 5.78 -8.46
N GLN A 47 0.16 4.79 -7.68
CA GLN A 47 -0.40 3.45 -7.77
C GLN A 47 -1.84 3.46 -7.23
N TYR A 48 -2.65 2.48 -7.61
CA TYR A 48 -3.94 2.26 -6.95
C TYR A 48 -3.79 2.26 -5.43
N THR A 49 -4.76 2.83 -4.72
CA THR A 49 -4.72 3.03 -3.25
C THR A 49 -3.55 3.90 -2.78
N ASN A 50 -3.05 4.76 -3.68
CA ASN A 50 -2.03 5.79 -3.47
C ASN A 50 -0.73 5.29 -2.83
N SER A 51 -0.38 4.02 -3.05
CA SER A 51 0.84 3.43 -2.51
C SER A 51 1.22 2.11 -3.17
N PHE A 52 2.47 1.70 -2.96
CA PHE A 52 2.98 0.40 -3.43
C PHE A 52 2.24 -0.81 -2.86
N LYS A 53 1.46 -0.66 -1.78
CA LYS A 53 0.84 -1.78 -1.06
C LYS A 53 -0.22 -2.50 -1.89
N ALA A 54 -0.80 -1.85 -2.90
CA ALA A 54 -1.66 -2.51 -3.87
C ALA A 54 -0.98 -3.69 -4.58
N ARG A 55 0.34 -3.62 -4.83
CA ARG A 55 1.10 -4.69 -5.49
C ARG A 55 1.13 -5.96 -4.64
N GLY A 56 1.57 -5.83 -3.39
CA GLY A 56 1.71 -6.95 -2.46
C GLY A 56 0.36 -7.56 -2.09
N ALA A 57 -0.64 -6.71 -1.84
CA ALA A 57 -2.00 -7.15 -1.56
C ALA A 57 -2.56 -8.00 -2.73
N MET A 58 -2.53 -7.47 -3.96
CA MET A 58 -3.01 -8.21 -5.12
C MET A 58 -2.25 -9.52 -5.33
N ASN A 59 -0.92 -9.49 -5.19
CA ASN A 59 -0.09 -10.68 -5.34
C ASN A 59 -0.48 -11.77 -4.34
N LYS A 60 -0.70 -11.40 -3.08
CA LYS A 60 -1.10 -12.35 -2.04
C LYS A 60 -2.48 -12.93 -2.35
N VAL A 61 -3.48 -12.10 -2.62
CA VAL A 61 -4.85 -12.59 -2.91
C VAL A 61 -4.88 -13.53 -4.12
N LEU A 62 -4.15 -13.21 -5.19
CA LEU A 62 -4.08 -14.05 -6.39
C LEU A 62 -3.20 -15.30 -6.22
N SER A 63 -2.35 -15.35 -5.20
CA SER A 63 -1.52 -16.53 -4.92
C SER A 63 -2.24 -17.59 -4.06
N LEU A 64 -3.37 -17.23 -3.46
CA LEU A 64 -4.17 -18.14 -2.64
C LEU A 64 -4.91 -19.14 -3.53
N THR A 65 -5.10 -20.35 -3.04
CA THR A 65 -5.98 -21.33 -3.69
C THR A 65 -7.45 -20.88 -3.59
N ASN A 66 -8.33 -21.54 -4.35
CA ASN A 66 -9.76 -21.25 -4.27
C ASN A 66 -10.31 -21.53 -2.87
N GLU A 67 -9.86 -22.62 -2.24
CA GLU A 67 -10.25 -23.03 -0.89
C GLU A 67 -9.81 -21.99 0.15
N GLU A 68 -8.59 -21.45 0.03
CA GLU A 68 -8.11 -20.39 0.91
C GLU A 68 -8.90 -19.09 0.71
N ARG A 69 -9.28 -18.77 -0.54
CA ARG A 69 -10.06 -17.56 -0.84
C ARG A 69 -11.49 -17.62 -0.33
N THR A 70 -12.13 -18.80 -0.31
CA THR A 70 -13.50 -18.93 0.20
C THR A 70 -13.59 -18.75 1.72
N GLN A 71 -12.49 -18.94 2.46
CA GLN A 71 -12.43 -18.62 3.89
C GLN A 71 -12.45 -17.12 4.18
N GLY A 72 -12.26 -16.28 3.15
CA GLY A 72 -12.15 -14.84 3.30
C GLY A 72 -10.81 -14.38 3.87
N ILE A 73 -10.58 -13.06 3.87
CA ILE A 73 -9.32 -12.45 4.28
C ILE A 73 -9.55 -11.43 5.38
N VAL A 74 -8.86 -11.60 6.51
CA VAL A 74 -8.84 -10.62 7.60
C VAL A 74 -7.51 -9.87 7.58
N THR A 75 -7.55 -8.55 7.69
CA THR A 75 -6.35 -7.72 7.89
C THR A 75 -6.59 -6.66 8.94
N ALA A 76 -5.58 -6.39 9.77
CA ALA A 76 -5.61 -5.31 10.75
C ALA A 76 -4.66 -4.19 10.31
N SER A 77 -5.21 -3.08 9.82
CA SER A 77 -4.43 -1.92 9.39
C SER A 77 -5.31 -0.69 9.28
N THR A 78 -4.81 0.47 9.68
CA THR A 78 -5.53 1.75 9.59
C THR A 78 -5.20 2.55 8.32
N GLY A 79 -4.44 2.00 7.37
CA GLY A 79 -3.91 2.78 6.25
C GLY A 79 -3.75 2.01 4.94
N ASN A 80 -2.69 2.32 4.20
CA ASN A 80 -2.45 1.84 2.84
C ASN A 80 -2.56 0.31 2.64
N HIS A 81 -2.26 -0.50 3.66
CA HIS A 81 -2.40 -1.96 3.55
C HIS A 81 -3.87 -2.38 3.55
N ALA A 82 -4.68 -1.79 4.42
CA ALA A 82 -6.13 -2.00 4.43
C ALA A 82 -6.76 -1.64 3.08
N GLN A 83 -6.41 -0.47 2.53
CA GLN A 83 -6.92 -0.05 1.21
C GLN A 83 -6.49 -1.01 0.10
N GLY A 84 -5.20 -1.37 0.06
CA GLY A 84 -4.66 -2.31 -0.92
C GLY A 84 -5.35 -3.68 -0.88
N THR A 85 -5.53 -4.24 0.32
CA THR A 85 -6.19 -5.53 0.55
C THR A 85 -7.67 -5.46 0.18
N ALA A 86 -8.40 -4.43 0.63
CA ALA A 86 -9.80 -4.24 0.30
C ALA A 86 -10.03 -4.16 -1.21
N ARG A 87 -9.19 -3.40 -1.94
CA ARG A 87 -9.24 -3.34 -3.40
C ARG A 87 -8.97 -4.70 -4.04
N ALA A 88 -7.93 -5.41 -3.61
CA ALA A 88 -7.57 -6.71 -4.17
C ALA A 88 -8.73 -7.72 -4.01
N CYS A 89 -9.29 -7.80 -2.81
CA CYS A 89 -10.42 -8.67 -2.50
C CYS A 89 -11.67 -8.30 -3.33
N SER A 90 -11.96 -7.00 -3.49
CA SER A 90 -13.06 -6.54 -4.35
C SER A 90 -12.91 -6.98 -5.81
N LEU A 91 -11.70 -6.88 -6.37
CA LEU A 91 -11.43 -7.28 -7.76
C LEU A 91 -11.52 -8.80 -7.98
N THR A 92 -11.25 -9.59 -6.95
CA THR A 92 -11.30 -11.05 -7.04
C THR A 92 -12.61 -11.63 -6.53
N GLY A 93 -13.55 -10.82 -6.02
CA GLY A 93 -14.77 -11.32 -5.38
C GLY A 93 -14.50 -12.10 -4.08
N THR A 94 -13.40 -11.81 -3.39
CA THR A 94 -13.06 -12.43 -2.10
C THR A 94 -13.66 -11.60 -0.97
N VAL A 95 -14.30 -12.24 0.02
CA VAL A 95 -14.80 -11.55 1.21
C VAL A 95 -13.61 -11.06 2.04
N THR A 96 -13.68 -9.82 2.53
CA THR A 96 -12.61 -9.28 3.39
C THR A 96 -13.17 -8.54 4.61
N LEU A 97 -12.48 -8.71 5.74
CA LEU A 97 -12.68 -7.94 6.96
C LEU A 97 -11.43 -7.09 7.23
N VAL A 98 -11.63 -5.78 7.37
CA VAL A 98 -10.57 -4.85 7.73
C VAL A 98 -10.80 -4.35 9.15
N CYS A 99 -9.92 -4.72 10.06
CA CYS A 99 -9.91 -4.23 11.43
C CYS A 99 -9.09 -2.94 11.51
N VAL A 100 -9.75 -1.83 11.81
CA VAL A 100 -9.11 -0.52 12.01
C VAL A 100 -9.09 -0.16 13.49
N ARG A 101 -8.01 0.43 13.96
CA ARG A 101 -7.99 1.08 15.28
C ARG A 101 -8.75 2.40 15.17
N LEU A 102 -9.77 2.57 16.00
CA LEU A 102 -10.41 3.87 16.20
C LEU A 102 -9.37 4.82 16.81
N ALA A 103 -9.13 5.97 16.14
CA ALA A 103 -8.28 7.01 16.71
C ALA A 103 -8.91 7.50 18.01
N GLY A 104 -8.12 7.56 19.09
CA GLY A 104 -8.58 8.18 20.33
C GLY A 104 -8.83 9.67 20.09
N THR A 105 -9.96 10.19 20.59
CA THR A 105 -10.24 11.63 20.57
C THR A 105 -9.12 12.37 21.30
N SER A 106 -8.27 13.13 20.59
CA SER A 106 -7.35 14.06 21.26
C SER A 106 -8.17 15.15 21.92
N LYS A 107 -8.19 15.22 23.26
CA LYS A 107 -8.62 16.43 23.97
C LYS A 107 -7.67 17.56 23.59
N SER A 108 -8.16 18.62 22.94
CA SER A 108 -7.40 19.86 22.77
C SER A 108 -7.37 20.60 24.11
N THR A 109 -6.17 20.78 24.65
CA THR A 109 -5.89 21.61 25.83
C THR A 109 -5.76 23.09 25.43
N SER A 110 -6.02 23.96 26.42
CA SER A 110 -5.66 25.39 26.56
C SER A 110 -6.36 26.43 25.69
N GLY A 111 -7.49 26.95 26.20
CA GLY A 111 -7.93 28.31 25.93
C GLY A 111 -7.16 29.29 26.83
N SER A 112 -6.34 30.14 26.21
CA SER A 112 -5.72 31.31 26.84
C SER A 112 -6.78 32.40 27.02
N ASN A 113 -7.15 32.75 28.26
CA ASN A 113 -7.92 33.97 28.55
C ASN A 113 -6.95 35.14 28.69
N SER A 114 -6.89 36.03 27.70
CA SER A 114 -6.32 37.36 27.88
C SER A 114 -7.34 38.23 28.62
N THR A 115 -7.08 38.53 29.89
CA THR A 115 -7.77 39.60 30.61
C THR A 115 -7.20 40.93 30.15
N ASN A 116 -8.05 41.78 29.60
CA ASN A 116 -7.74 43.18 29.31
C ASN A 116 -8.45 44.02 30.38
N SER A 117 -7.70 44.49 31.37
CA SER A 117 -8.05 45.56 32.31
C SER A 117 -6.77 46.21 32.83
#